data_AF-A1WSX1-F1
#
_entry.id   AF-A1WSX1-F1
#
_cell.length_a   1.000
_cell.length_b   1.000
_cell.length_c   1.000
_cell.angle_alpha   90.00
_cell.angle_beta   90.00
_cell.angle_gamma   90.00
#
_symmetry.space_group_name_H-M   'P 1'
#
loop_
_entity.id
_entity.type
_entity.pdbx_description
1 polymer ?
#
loop_
_entity_poly.entity_id
_entity_poly.type
_entity_poly.pdbx_seq_one_letter_code
_entity_poly.pdbx_strand_id
1 'polypeptide(L)' 'MAQAQPLMNSPTPVEVWAARERSGLTQTEAAALVHGTLRAWQGWEAPEGEPAARRMHPGLWELFQIKTKA' A
#
# COMPACT_ATOMS: atom_id res chain seq x y z
N MET A 1 -7.15 -25.35 6.73
CA MET A 1 -6.52 -24.29 5.91
C MET A 1 -6.20 -23.14 6.85
N ALA A 2 -5.01 -23.16 7.46
CA ALA A 2 -4.59 -22.11 8.38
C ALA A 2 -4.06 -20.94 7.55
N GLN A 3 -4.77 -19.81 7.55
CA GLN A 3 -4.32 -18.58 6.92
C GLN A 3 -3.13 -18.04 7.72
N ALA A 4 -1.95 -18.02 7.11
CA ALA A 4 -0.76 -17.43 7.70
C ALA A 4 -0.97 -15.91 7.78
N GLN A 5 -0.89 -15.35 8.99
CA GLN A 5 -0.84 -13.90 9.19
C GLN A 5 0.58 -13.41 8.83
N PRO A 6 0.79 -12.52 7.84
CA PRO A 6 2.05 -11.84 7.70
C PRO A 6 1.90 -10.43 8.29
N LEU A 7 1.96 -10.31 9.62
CA LEU A 7 1.94 -9.02 10.33
C LEU A 7 3.24 -8.21 10.17
N MET A 8 4.24 -8.70 9.40
CA MET A 8 5.60 -8.13 9.41
C MET A 8 6.22 -7.87 8.04
N ASN A 9 5.52 -8.13 6.93
CA ASN A 9 6.10 -7.91 5.60
C ASN A 9 5.52 -6.65 4.95
N SER A 10 6.40 -5.84 4.37
CA SER A 10 6.00 -4.78 3.44
C SER A 10 5.12 -5.35 2.33
N PRO A 11 4.01 -4.70 1.98
CA PRO A 11 3.13 -5.18 0.92
C PRO A 11 3.87 -5.16 -0.42
N THR A 12 3.50 -6.09 -1.29
CA THR A 12 3.84 -6.05 -2.70
C THR A 12 3.11 -4.92 -3.41
N PRO A 13 3.60 -4.43 -4.56
CA PRO A 13 2.91 -3.39 -5.32
C PRO A 13 1.47 -3.76 -5.72
N VAL A 14 1.25 -5.05 -6.01
CA VAL A 14 -0.07 -5.59 -6.36
C VAL A 14 -1.03 -5.52 -5.17
N GLU A 15 -0.56 -5.84 -3.96
CA GLU A 15 -1.39 -5.73 -2.74
C GLU A 15 -1.76 -4.28 -2.44
N VAL A 16 -0.81 -3.34 -2.59
CA VAL A 16 -1.07 -1.90 -2.41
C VAL A 16 -2.15 -1.42 -3.39
N TRP A 17 -2.00 -1.75 -4.67
CA TRP A 17 -2.97 -1.39 -5.71
C TRP A 17 -4.36 -1.99 -5.44
N ALA A 18 -4.42 -3.30 -5.14
CA ALA A 18 -5.68 -3.99 -4.93
C ALA A 18 -6.46 -3.47 -3.72
N ALA A 19 -5.77 -3.16 -2.62
CA ALA A 19 -6.42 -2.60 -1.44
C ALA A 19 -6.91 -1.16 -1.68
N ARG A 20 -6.17 -0.37 -2.46
CA ARG A 20 -6.62 0.97 -2.87
C ARG A 20 -7.89 0.90 -3.72
N GLU A 21 -7.89 0.07 -4.77
CA GLU A 21 -9.06 -0.12 -5.64
C GLU A 21 -10.28 -0.59 -4.85
N ARG A 22 -10.11 -1.56 -3.94
CA ARG A 22 -11.19 -2.03 -3.06
C ARG A 22 -11.75 -0.92 -2.18
N SER A 23 -10.91 0.02 -1.77
CA SER A 23 -11.29 1.17 -0.94
C SER A 23 -11.94 2.31 -1.76
N GLY A 24 -11.95 2.21 -3.09
CA GLY A 24 -12.51 3.26 -3.97
C GLY A 24 -11.72 4.57 -3.94
N LEU A 25 -10.45 4.53 -3.51
CA LEU A 25 -9.62 5.72 -3.36
C LEU A 25 -8.77 5.98 -4.61
N THR A 26 -8.59 7.25 -4.95
CA THR A 26 -7.53 7.68 -5.85
C THR A 26 -6.16 7.51 -5.18
N GLN A 27 -5.09 7.48 -5.98
CA GLN A 27 -3.71 7.41 -5.44
C GLN A 27 -3.38 8.59 -4.51
N THR A 28 -3.89 9.80 -4.82
CA THR A 28 -3.68 10.99 -3.99
C THR A 28 -4.37 10.88 -2.65
N GLU A 29 -5.63 10.42 -2.61
CA GLU A 29 -6.37 10.22 -1.37
C GLU A 29 -5.73 9.14 -0.50
N ALA A 30 -5.31 8.03 -1.11
CA ALA A 30 -4.64 6.94 -0.41
C ALA A 30 -3.29 7.39 0.19
N ALA A 31 -2.52 8.20 -0.56
CA ALA A 31 -1.30 8.83 -0.05
C ALA A 31 -1.58 9.73 1.16
N ALA A 32 -2.56 10.62 1.05
CA ALA A 32 -2.93 11.54 2.12
C ALA A 32 -3.42 10.79 3.38
N LEU A 33 -4.12 9.66 3.19
CA LEU A 33 -4.65 8.84 4.28
C LEU A 33 -3.55 8.32 5.23
N VAL A 34 -2.37 8.02 4.69
CA VAL A 34 -1.19 7.57 5.45
C VAL A 34 -0.11 8.65 5.63
N HIS A 35 -0.47 9.92 5.45
CA HIS A 35 0.44 11.07 5.57
C HIS A 35 1.65 10.99 4.61
N GLY A 36 1.47 10.32 3.47
CA GLY A 36 2.44 10.23 2.38
C GLY A 36 2.19 11.25 1.27
N THR A 37 3.07 11.24 0.27
CA THR A 37 2.91 12.04 -0.95
C THR A 37 2.44 11.17 -2.11
N LEU A 38 1.78 11.76 -3.11
CA LEU A 38 1.37 11.05 -4.34
C LEU A 38 2.54 10.30 -4.99
N ARG A 39 3.73 10.92 -5.03
CA ARG A 39 4.93 10.31 -5.63
C ARG A 39 5.40 9.07 -4.87
N ALA A 40 5.28 9.08 -3.54
CA ALA A 40 5.58 7.91 -2.71
C ALA A 40 4.58 6.78 -3.02
N TRP A 41 3.29 7.10 -3.06
CA TRP A 41 2.23 6.13 -3.37
C TRP A 41 2.40 5.48 -4.75
N GLN A 42 2.65 6.27 -5.79
CA GLN A 42 2.96 5.76 -7.12
C GLN A 42 4.18 4.84 -7.14
N GLY A 43 5.17 5.09 -6.27
CA GLY A 43 6.33 4.20 -6.14
C GLY A 43 6.00 2.88 -5.44
N TRP A 44 5.05 2.90 -4.49
CA TRP A 44 4.56 1.70 -3.82
C TRP A 44 3.70 0.82 -4.74
N GLU A 45 3.01 1.40 -5.73
CA GLU A 45 2.27 0.64 -6.76
C GLU A 45 3.11 0.29 -7.99
N ALA A 46 4.30 0.86 -8.14
CA ALA A 46 5.15 0.58 -9.29
C ALA A 46 5.69 -0.86 -9.22
N PRO A 47 5.75 -1.59 -10.36
CA PRO A 47 6.31 -2.93 -10.42
C PRO A 47 7.73 -2.99 -9.87
N GLU A 48 8.09 -4.10 -9.20
CA GLU A 48 9.44 -4.30 -8.70
C GLU A 48 10.47 -4.30 -9.84
N GLY A 49 11.66 -3.72 -9.58
CA GLY A 49 12.73 -3.59 -10.57
C GLY A 49 12.66 -2.31 -11.42
N GLU A 50 11.53 -1.59 -11.42
CA GLU A 50 11.42 -0.29 -12.08
C GLU A 50 12.15 0.81 -11.30
N PRO A 51 12.74 1.83 -11.95
CA PRO A 51 13.40 2.95 -11.27
C PRO A 51 12.49 3.72 -10.31
N ALA A 52 11.16 3.64 -10.53
CA ALA A 52 10.16 4.29 -9.69
C ALA A 52 9.73 3.44 -8.48
N ALA A 53 10.07 2.15 -8.45
CA ALA A 53 9.63 1.19 -7.45
C ALA A 53 10.16 1.53 -6.06
N ARG A 54 9.28 1.49 -5.06
CA ARG A 54 9.62 1.69 -3.65
C ARG A 54 8.89 0.67 -2.81
N ARG A 55 9.56 0.20 -1.76
CA ARG A 55 8.93 -0.64 -0.75
C ARG A 55 8.15 0.24 0.23
N MET A 56 6.88 -0.08 0.47
CA MET A 56 6.08 0.59 1.49
C MET A 56 6.51 0.10 2.88
N HIS A 57 6.69 1.03 3.83
CA HIS A 57 6.99 0.67 5.21
C HIS A 57 5.80 -0.09 5.83
N PRO A 58 6.01 -1.21 6.55
CA PRO A 58 4.92 -2.01 7.09
C PRO A 58 3.97 -1.22 8.00
N GLY A 59 4.49 -0.30 8.83
CA GLY A 59 3.63 0.57 9.64
C GLY A 59 2.71 1.53 8.86
N LEU A 60 3.11 1.97 7.65
CA LEU A 60 2.22 2.76 6.78
C LEU A 60 1.15 1.87 6.13
N TRP A 61 1.52 0.63 5.80
CA TRP A 61 0.59 -0.35 5.28
C TRP A 61 -0.47 -0.75 6.30
N GLU A 62 -0.08 -1.02 7.54
CA GLU A 62 -1.01 -1.27 8.64
C GLU A 62 -1.94 -0.08 8.87
N LEU A 63 -1.40 1.15 8.88
CA LEU A 63 -2.20 2.36 9.00
C LEU A 63 -3.24 2.48 7.87
N PHE A 64 -2.83 2.16 6.63
CA PHE A 64 -3.74 2.15 5.48
C PHE A 64 -4.89 1.17 5.69
N GLN A 65 -4.58 -0.09 6.03
CA GLN A 65 -5.59 -1.13 6.27
C GLN A 65 -6.54 -0.76 7.41
N ILE A 66 -6.02 -0.23 8.53
CA ILE A 66 -6.86 0.22 9.66
C ILE A 66 -7.84 1.32 9.21
N LYS A 67 -7.37 2.30 8.43
CA LYS A 67 -8.20 3.44 7.99
C LYS A 67 -9.19 3.09 6.90
N THR A 68 -8.93 2.06 6.10
CA THR A 68 -9.80 1.63 5.00
C THR A 68 -10.68 0.44 5.33
N LYS A 69 -10.42 -0.26 6.45
CA LYS A 69 -11.03 -1.57 6.78
C LYS A 69 -10.84 -2.60 5.65
N ALA A 70 -9.77 -2.46 4.87
CA ALA A 70 -9.49 -3.23 3.66
C ALA A 70 -8.89 -4.61 3.93
#